data_AF-A0ABD1DFK4-F1
#
_entry.id   AF-A0ABD1DFK4-F1
#
_cell.length_a   1.000
_cell.length_b   1.000
_cell.length_c   1.000
_cell.angle_alpha   90.00
_cell.angle_beta   90.00
_cell.angle_gamma   90.00
#
_symmetry.space_group_name_H-M   'P 1'
#
loop_
_entity.id
_entity.type
_entity.pdbx_description
1 polymer ?
#
loop_
_entity_poly.entity_id
_entity_poly.type
_entity_poly.pdbx_seq_one_letter_code
_entity_poly.pdbx_strand_id
1 'polypeptide(L)'
;IQMWRFLSHENDQVRILAATCFTQLHEFHDEIPRMMENLIIILFTARGNENFRHGLLKAIHFCIRKYVTNARHVGATKEDFLAQMRHLMEKYSVLDTAMVSSYRLRYHLLDLLLYLGFAKMDRTVVAQVFHKLAPSNHGLNVFLMKTNALYNARAEETCHGGGSGDPAAMEYEVIIECSDNFGGPGGDADPDED
;
A
#
# COMPACT_ATOMS: atom_id res chain seq x y z
N ILE A 1 17.18 19.86 1.42
CA ILE A 1 16.00 19.18 0.83
C ILE A 1 16.41 18.47 -0.48
N GLN A 2 17.22 17.41 -0.38
CA GLN A 2 17.65 16.59 -1.54
C GLN A 2 17.10 15.15 -1.47
N MET A 3 16.91 14.60 -0.26
CA MET A 3 16.40 13.22 -0.07
C MET A 3 15.00 12.97 -0.64
N TRP A 4 14.10 13.95 -0.60
CA TRP A 4 12.74 13.83 -1.14
C TRP A 4 12.72 13.54 -2.65
N ARG A 5 13.73 14.01 -3.39
CA ARG A 5 13.86 13.72 -4.83
C ARG A 5 14.14 12.24 -5.07
N PHE A 6 14.95 11.60 -4.21
CA PHE A 6 15.27 10.17 -4.33
C PHE A 6 14.09 9.26 -3.99
N LEU A 7 13.09 9.74 -3.24
CA LEU A 7 11.83 9.02 -3.09
C LEU A 7 11.07 8.90 -4.41
N SER A 8 11.32 9.75 -5.40
CA SER A 8 10.69 9.67 -6.74
C SER A 8 11.50 8.83 -7.74
N HIS A 9 12.64 8.27 -7.33
CA HIS A 9 13.57 7.61 -8.24
C HIS A 9 12.95 6.36 -8.89
N GLU A 10 13.32 6.06 -10.14
CA GLU A 10 12.77 4.93 -10.90
C GLU A 10 13.17 3.57 -10.29
N ASN A 11 14.41 3.46 -9.83
CA ASN A 11 14.92 2.27 -9.16
C ASN A 11 14.39 2.14 -7.71
N ASP A 12 13.71 1.02 -7.44
CA ASP A 12 13.10 0.69 -6.14
C ASP A 12 14.11 0.66 -4.99
N GLN A 13 15.33 0.17 -5.22
CA GLN A 13 16.38 0.11 -4.19
C GLN A 13 16.82 1.51 -3.74
N VAL A 14 16.90 2.45 -4.69
CA VAL A 14 17.23 3.85 -4.37
C VAL A 14 16.13 4.48 -3.52
N ARG A 15 14.86 4.21 -3.84
CA ARG A 15 13.73 4.69 -3.03
C ARG A 15 13.74 4.12 -1.63
N ILE A 16 14.01 2.82 -1.49
CA ILE A 16 14.10 2.13 -0.20
C ILE A 16 15.25 2.69 0.62
N LEU A 17 16.44 2.86 0.02
CA LEU A 17 17.58 3.45 0.71
C LEU A 17 17.30 4.88 1.16
N ALA A 18 16.68 5.70 0.31
CA ALA A 18 16.27 7.06 0.67
C ALA A 18 15.26 7.09 1.83
N ALA A 19 14.27 6.19 1.83
CA ALA A 19 13.31 6.02 2.92
C ALA A 19 14.00 5.58 4.23
N THR A 20 14.98 4.69 4.14
CA THR A 20 15.80 4.24 5.28
C THR A 20 16.61 5.39 5.85
N CYS A 21 17.36 6.12 5.02
CA CYS A 21 18.15 7.28 5.46
C CYS A 21 17.26 8.34 6.09
N PHE A 22 16.10 8.64 5.49
CA PHE A 22 15.11 9.54 6.07
C PHE A 22 14.70 9.10 7.48
N THR A 23 14.37 7.82 7.66
CA THR A 23 13.95 7.28 8.96
C THR A 23 15.07 7.30 9.99
N GLN A 24 16.31 7.04 9.57
CA GLN A 24 17.48 7.02 10.45
C GLN A 24 17.81 8.41 10.99
N LEU A 25 17.66 9.45 10.17
CA LEU A 25 17.96 10.83 10.55
C LEU A 25 16.98 11.46 11.53
N HIS A 26 15.78 10.89 11.71
CA HIS A 26 14.76 11.48 12.56
C HIS A 26 14.64 10.77 13.91
N GLU A 27 14.55 11.55 14.98
CA GLU A 27 14.41 11.04 16.34
C GLU A 27 13.05 10.38 16.56
N PHE A 28 13.08 9.17 17.14
CA PHE A 28 11.88 8.34 17.24
C PHE A 28 10.88 8.82 18.29
N HIS A 29 11.33 9.48 19.36
CA HIS A 29 10.48 9.86 20.48
C HIS A 29 9.75 11.20 20.25
N ASP A 30 10.28 12.06 19.39
CA ASP A 30 9.78 13.45 19.25
C ASP A 30 9.48 13.81 17.78
N GLU A 31 10.45 13.65 16.88
CA GLU A 31 10.29 14.08 15.48
C GLU A 31 9.34 13.17 14.69
N ILE A 32 9.50 11.85 14.78
CA ILE A 32 8.66 10.89 14.06
C ILE A 32 7.16 11.12 14.36
N PRO A 33 6.69 11.12 15.63
CA PRO A 33 5.27 11.33 15.94
C PRO A 33 4.72 12.63 15.34
N ARG A 34 5.49 13.73 15.43
CA ARG A 34 5.06 15.06 14.94
C ARG A 34 4.93 15.13 13.42
N MET A 35 5.74 14.37 12.67
CA MET A 35 5.69 14.42 11.21
C MET A 35 4.69 13.45 10.58
N MET A 36 4.27 12.40 11.29
CA MET A 36 3.48 11.30 10.69
C MET A 36 2.20 11.79 9.99
N GLU A 37 1.46 12.71 10.60
CA GLU A 37 0.22 13.24 10.02
C GLU A 37 0.49 13.91 8.66
N ASN A 38 1.50 14.77 8.58
CA ASN A 38 1.87 15.41 7.32
C ASN A 38 2.35 14.41 6.27
N LEU A 39 3.13 13.39 6.66
CA LEU A 39 3.56 12.35 5.71
C LEU A 39 2.37 11.58 5.15
N ILE A 40 1.38 11.24 5.98
CA ILE A 40 0.16 10.53 5.56
C ILE A 40 -0.69 11.41 4.64
N ILE A 41 -0.85 12.70 4.95
CA ILE A 41 -1.54 13.65 4.07
C ILE A 41 -0.83 13.70 2.70
N ILE A 42 0.50 13.81 2.68
CA ILE A 42 1.27 13.85 1.43
C ILE A 42 1.10 12.55 0.65
N LEU A 43 1.08 11.38 1.30
CA LEU A 43 0.87 10.07 0.65
C LEU A 43 -0.42 10.02 -0.17
N PHE A 44 -1.51 10.59 0.37
CA PHE A 44 -2.83 10.60 -0.28
C PHE A 44 -3.06 11.79 -1.21
N THR A 45 -2.25 12.85 -1.13
CA THR A 45 -2.39 14.06 -1.97
C THR A 45 -1.35 14.16 -3.10
N ALA A 46 -0.24 13.43 -3.05
CA ALA A 46 0.82 13.45 -4.07
C ALA A 46 0.43 12.67 -5.35
N ARG A 47 -0.57 13.19 -6.07
CA ARG A 47 -1.10 12.59 -7.30
C ARG A 47 -0.07 12.60 -8.43
N GLY A 48 -0.17 11.62 -9.33
CA GLY A 48 0.64 11.56 -10.55
C GLY A 48 2.10 11.12 -10.40
N ASN A 49 2.63 11.04 -9.17
CA ASN A 49 3.99 10.55 -8.92
C ASN A 49 3.97 9.26 -8.09
N GLU A 50 3.73 8.15 -8.77
CA GLU A 50 3.56 6.86 -8.10
C GLU A 50 4.86 6.35 -7.46
N ASN A 51 6.01 6.63 -8.07
CA ASN A 51 7.31 6.31 -7.50
C ASN A 51 7.51 7.04 -6.18
N PHE A 52 7.18 8.34 -6.14
CA PHE A 52 7.21 9.13 -4.91
C PHE A 52 6.28 8.58 -3.83
N ARG A 53 5.02 8.28 -4.17
CA ARG A 53 4.06 7.68 -3.24
C ARG A 53 4.60 6.37 -2.67
N HIS A 54 5.19 5.52 -3.52
CA HIS A 54 5.85 4.30 -3.07
C HIS A 54 7.02 4.57 -2.12
N GLY A 55 7.93 5.49 -2.46
CA GLY A 55 9.06 5.85 -1.60
C GLY A 55 8.61 6.41 -0.25
N LEU A 56 7.64 7.31 -0.27
CA LEU A 56 7.03 7.89 0.93
C LEU A 56 6.33 6.84 1.79
N LEU A 57 5.61 5.91 1.17
CA LEU A 57 4.98 4.78 1.86
C LEU A 57 6.01 3.92 2.59
N LYS A 58 7.18 3.67 1.99
CA LYS A 58 8.29 2.98 2.66
C LYS A 58 8.83 3.79 3.85
N ALA A 59 8.99 5.10 3.70
CA ALA A 59 9.45 5.96 4.78
C ALA A 59 8.46 5.94 5.96
N ILE A 60 7.16 6.08 5.69
CA ILE A 60 6.09 5.95 6.68
C ILE A 60 6.17 4.61 7.40
N HIS A 61 6.25 3.49 6.65
CA HIS A 61 6.34 2.16 7.24
C HIS A 61 7.58 2.01 8.13
N PHE A 62 8.76 2.47 7.68
CA PHE A 62 9.98 2.42 8.48
C PHE A 62 9.93 3.30 9.72
N CYS A 63 9.36 4.52 9.63
CA CYS A 63 9.14 5.39 10.78
C CYS A 63 8.25 4.73 11.83
N ILE A 64 7.14 4.13 11.41
CA ILE A 64 6.24 3.43 12.34
C ILE A 64 6.96 2.26 13.00
N ARG A 65 7.68 1.43 12.23
CA ARG A 65 8.47 0.33 12.80
C ARG A 65 9.56 0.81 13.75
N LYS A 66 10.25 1.90 13.44
CA LYS A 66 11.27 2.51 14.33
C LYS A 66 10.63 2.95 15.65
N TYR A 67 9.48 3.61 15.61
CA TYR A 67 8.74 3.99 16.81
C TYR A 67 8.34 2.76 17.62
N VAL A 68 7.64 1.81 16.99
CA VAL A 68 7.11 0.60 17.63
C VAL A 68 8.21 -0.23 18.31
N THR A 69 9.35 -0.43 17.66
CA THR A 69 10.48 -1.17 18.22
C THR A 69 11.07 -0.49 19.46
N ASN A 70 11.00 0.85 19.52
CA ASN A 70 11.58 1.63 20.61
C ASN A 70 10.53 2.16 21.61
N ALA A 71 9.25 1.83 21.44
CA ALA A 71 8.14 2.37 22.24
C ALA A 71 8.33 2.15 23.76
N ARG A 72 8.94 1.02 24.15
CA ARG A 72 9.31 0.71 25.54
C ARG A 72 10.22 1.76 26.20
N HIS A 73 10.97 2.53 25.41
CA HIS A 73 11.88 3.57 25.90
C HIS A 73 11.19 4.94 26.05
N VAL A 74 9.95 5.09 25.58
CA VAL A 74 9.20 6.36 25.59
C VAL A 74 8.09 6.35 26.63
N GLY A 75 7.81 5.21 27.28
CA GLY A 75 6.70 5.07 28.23
C GLY A 75 5.31 5.14 27.59
N ALA A 76 5.22 5.21 26.27
CA ALA A 76 3.97 5.14 25.51
C ALA A 76 3.66 3.68 25.13
N THR A 77 2.39 3.31 25.06
CA THR A 77 2.05 1.97 24.58
C THR A 77 2.20 1.93 23.06
N LYS A 78 2.79 0.84 22.57
CA LYS A 78 2.87 0.54 21.13
C LYS A 78 1.50 0.67 20.45
N GLU A 79 0.45 0.20 21.13
CA GLU A 79 -0.89 0.16 20.56
C GLU A 79 -1.50 1.56 20.42
N ASP A 80 -1.24 2.49 21.36
CA ASP A 80 -1.72 3.88 21.22
C ASP A 80 -1.20 4.53 19.95
N PHE A 81 0.09 4.34 19.66
CA PHE A 81 0.69 4.87 18.45
C PHE A 81 0.15 4.19 17.19
N LEU A 82 -0.02 2.86 17.19
CA LEU A 82 -0.62 2.14 16.05
C LEU A 82 -2.08 2.56 15.82
N ALA A 83 -2.87 2.72 16.87
CA ALA A 83 -4.24 3.21 16.81
C ALA A 83 -4.30 4.65 16.27
N GLN A 84 -3.38 5.51 16.69
CA GLN A 84 -3.25 6.87 16.12
C GLN A 84 -2.94 6.81 14.62
N MET A 85 -1.99 5.97 14.19
CA MET A 85 -1.64 5.82 12.78
C MET A 85 -2.80 5.25 11.96
N ARG A 86 -3.55 4.28 12.51
CA ARG A 86 -4.78 3.72 11.92
C ARG A 86 -5.82 4.82 11.70
N HIS A 87 -6.08 5.63 12.73
CA HIS A 87 -7.00 6.77 12.65
C HIS A 87 -6.57 7.78 11.57
N LEU A 88 -5.28 8.14 11.50
CA LEU A 88 -4.78 9.06 10.47
C LEU A 88 -4.94 8.49 9.06
N MET A 89 -4.68 7.19 8.87
CA MET A 89 -4.87 6.53 7.58
C MET A 89 -6.34 6.56 7.15
N GLU A 90 -7.27 6.22 8.05
CA GLU A 90 -8.71 6.30 7.77
C GLU A 90 -9.12 7.73 7.41
N LYS A 91 -8.77 8.69 8.27
CA LYS A 91 -9.13 10.11 8.17
C LYS A 91 -8.69 10.72 6.83
N TYR A 92 -7.47 10.41 6.38
CA TYR A 92 -6.89 11.06 5.20
C TYR A 92 -6.97 10.22 3.92
N SER A 93 -7.36 8.95 3.99
CA SER A 93 -7.54 8.11 2.80
C SER A 93 -8.52 8.70 1.78
N VAL A 94 -9.53 9.43 2.25
CA VAL A 94 -10.54 10.10 1.41
C VAL A 94 -9.95 11.22 0.54
N LEU A 95 -8.75 11.72 0.86
CA LEU A 95 -8.07 12.73 0.05
C LEU A 95 -7.47 12.13 -1.23
N ASP A 96 -7.30 10.80 -1.28
CA ASP A 96 -6.84 10.10 -2.47
C ASP A 96 -7.95 9.93 -3.49
N THR A 97 -8.11 10.95 -4.33
CA THR A 97 -9.03 10.92 -5.46
C THR A 97 -8.40 10.28 -6.72
N ALA A 98 -7.20 9.69 -6.65
CA ALA A 98 -6.64 8.99 -7.79
C ALA A 98 -7.43 7.69 -8.03
N MET A 99 -8.02 7.55 -9.21
CA MET A 99 -8.76 6.33 -9.58
C MET A 99 -7.83 5.20 -10.02
N VAL A 100 -6.63 5.54 -10.48
CA VAL A 100 -5.63 4.59 -10.99
C VAL A 100 -4.47 4.45 -10.01
N SER A 101 -4.07 3.21 -9.73
CA SER A 101 -2.90 2.87 -8.92
C SER A 101 -2.30 1.55 -9.39
N SER A 102 -0.97 1.47 -9.53
CA SER A 102 -0.32 0.18 -9.82
C SER A 102 -0.58 -0.85 -8.73
N TYR A 103 -0.46 -2.12 -9.12
CA TYR A 103 -0.48 -3.25 -8.20
C TYR A 103 0.65 -3.18 -7.16
N ARG A 104 1.81 -2.60 -7.52
CA ARG A 104 2.96 -2.46 -6.62
C ARG A 104 2.64 -1.53 -5.46
N LEU A 105 2.10 -0.34 -5.76
CA LEU A 105 1.73 0.63 -4.71
C LEU A 105 0.62 0.05 -3.81
N ARG A 106 -0.41 -0.56 -4.42
CA ARG A 106 -1.51 -1.21 -3.70
C ARG A 106 -1.03 -2.31 -2.75
N TYR A 107 -0.14 -3.18 -3.21
CA TYR A 107 0.41 -4.26 -2.37
C TYR A 107 1.15 -3.71 -1.14
N HIS A 108 2.02 -2.71 -1.33
CA HIS A 108 2.73 -2.11 -0.21
C HIS A 108 1.83 -1.32 0.73
N LEU A 109 0.75 -0.72 0.20
CA LEU A 109 -0.23 -0.04 1.04
C LEU A 109 -0.99 -1.06 1.87
N LEU A 110 -1.41 -2.18 1.27
CA LEU A 110 -2.04 -3.28 1.98
C LEU A 110 -1.15 -3.82 3.11
N ASP A 111 0.14 -4.06 2.85
CA ASP A 111 1.10 -4.49 3.89
C ASP A 111 1.15 -3.52 5.07
N LEU A 112 1.18 -2.22 4.81
CA LEU A 112 1.13 -1.21 5.86
C LEU A 112 -0.21 -1.22 6.61
N LEU A 113 -1.35 -1.27 5.91
CA LEU A 113 -2.67 -1.29 6.54
C LEU A 113 -2.83 -2.53 7.43
N LEU A 114 -2.42 -3.70 6.96
CA LEU A 114 -2.45 -4.91 7.79
C LEU A 114 -1.50 -4.80 8.99
N TYR A 115 -0.31 -4.22 8.82
CA TYR A 115 0.60 -3.96 9.95
C TYR A 115 0.00 -3.02 11.00
N LEU A 116 -0.79 -2.03 10.57
CA LEU A 116 -1.55 -1.15 11.45
C LEU A 116 -2.79 -1.81 12.08
N GLY A 117 -3.12 -3.05 11.71
CA GLY A 117 -4.24 -3.81 12.29
C GLY A 117 -5.58 -3.58 11.60
N PHE A 118 -5.61 -3.09 10.37
CA PHE A 118 -6.85 -3.03 9.60
C PHE A 118 -7.37 -4.44 9.26
N ALA A 119 -8.69 -4.63 9.33
CA ALA A 119 -9.33 -5.86 8.86
C ALA A 119 -9.24 -5.99 7.33
N LYS A 120 -9.22 -7.23 6.82
CA LYS A 120 -9.09 -7.51 5.37
C LYS A 120 -10.18 -6.82 4.54
N MET A 121 -11.40 -6.77 5.08
CA MET A 121 -12.58 -6.15 4.46
C MET A 121 -12.90 -4.77 5.03
N ASP A 122 -11.93 -4.13 5.70
CA ASP A 122 -12.12 -2.75 6.15
C ASP A 122 -12.38 -1.82 4.96
N ARG A 123 -13.26 -0.83 5.14
CA ARG A 123 -13.63 0.13 4.09
C ARG A 123 -12.41 0.82 3.48
N THR A 124 -11.42 1.18 4.29
CA THR A 124 -10.19 1.84 3.84
C THR A 124 -9.36 0.89 2.99
N VAL A 125 -9.23 -0.37 3.40
CA VAL A 125 -8.51 -1.40 2.63
C VAL A 125 -9.20 -1.59 1.28
N VAL A 126 -10.50 -1.85 1.27
CA VAL A 126 -11.26 -2.08 0.04
C VAL A 126 -11.16 -0.88 -0.91
N ALA A 127 -11.39 0.34 -0.39
CA ALA A 127 -11.36 1.56 -1.20
C ALA A 127 -9.98 1.86 -1.79
N GLN A 128 -8.89 1.67 -1.01
CA GLN A 128 -7.55 2.06 -1.44
C GLN A 128 -6.80 0.95 -2.19
N VAL A 129 -7.17 -0.31 -1.99
CA VAL A 129 -6.46 -1.47 -2.56
C VAL A 129 -7.27 -2.12 -3.70
N PHE A 130 -8.57 -2.37 -3.51
CA PHE A 130 -9.34 -3.21 -4.44
C PHE A 130 -10.22 -2.39 -5.40
N HIS A 131 -10.71 -1.23 -4.99
CA HIS A 131 -11.53 -0.36 -5.86
C HIS A 131 -10.72 0.55 -6.80
N LYS A 132 -9.39 0.47 -6.80
CA LYS A 132 -8.52 1.25 -7.70
C LYS A 132 -8.27 0.48 -9.00
N LEU A 133 -8.30 1.19 -10.12
CA LEU A 133 -7.97 0.64 -11.43
C LEU A 133 -6.45 0.48 -11.58
N ALA A 134 -6.01 -0.58 -12.27
CA ALA A 134 -4.62 -0.76 -12.65
C ALA A 134 -4.30 0.00 -13.94
N PRO A 135 -3.08 0.53 -14.12
CA PRO A 135 -2.65 1.06 -15.42
C PRO A 135 -2.63 0.00 -16.54
N SER A 136 -2.43 -1.27 -16.17
CA SER A 136 -2.50 -2.42 -17.08
C SER A 136 -2.81 -3.70 -16.29
N ASN A 137 -3.23 -4.77 -16.99
CA ASN A 137 -3.46 -6.08 -16.37
C ASN A 137 -2.18 -6.86 -16.07
N HIS A 138 -1.02 -6.38 -16.55
CA HIS A 138 0.25 -7.03 -16.27
C HIS A 138 0.57 -6.98 -14.77
N GLY A 139 0.80 -8.15 -14.18
CA GLY A 139 1.09 -8.28 -12.75
C GLY A 139 -0.13 -8.51 -11.85
N LEU A 140 -1.35 -8.64 -12.38
CA LEU A 140 -2.54 -8.98 -11.60
C LEU A 140 -2.36 -10.31 -10.85
N ASN A 141 -1.95 -11.38 -11.54
CA ASN A 141 -1.73 -12.69 -10.90
C ASN A 141 -0.67 -12.62 -9.79
N VAL A 142 0.41 -11.86 -10.02
CA VAL A 142 1.46 -11.65 -9.02
C VAL A 142 0.92 -10.88 -7.82
N PHE A 143 0.08 -9.88 -8.06
CA PHE A 143 -0.58 -9.11 -7.01
C PHE A 143 -1.51 -9.96 -6.16
N LEU A 144 -2.37 -10.77 -6.78
CA LEU A 144 -3.29 -11.68 -6.08
C LEU A 144 -2.52 -12.72 -5.26
N MET A 145 -1.51 -13.35 -5.86
CA MET A 145 -0.64 -14.32 -5.17
C MET A 145 0.06 -13.68 -3.95
N LYS A 146 0.65 -12.50 -4.12
CA LYS A 146 1.33 -11.79 -3.01
C LYS A 146 0.35 -11.33 -1.93
N THR A 147 -0.86 -10.93 -2.31
CA THR A 147 -1.93 -10.54 -1.39
C THR A 147 -2.36 -11.71 -0.53
N ASN A 148 -2.59 -12.89 -1.14
CA ASN A 148 -2.91 -14.12 -0.42
C ASN A 148 -1.77 -14.54 0.53
N ALA A 149 -0.52 -14.51 0.05
CA ALA A 149 0.64 -14.81 0.89
C ALA A 149 0.75 -13.87 2.10
N LEU A 150 0.50 -12.58 1.89
CA LEU A 150 0.50 -11.57 2.95
C LEU A 150 -0.61 -11.81 3.98
N TYR A 151 -1.81 -12.17 3.54
CA TYR A 151 -2.90 -12.53 4.44
C TYR A 151 -2.61 -13.77 5.28
N ASN A 152 -1.97 -14.78 4.70
CA ASN A 152 -1.60 -16.00 5.41
C ASN A 152 -0.50 -15.74 6.44
N ALA A 153 0.54 -15.00 6.06
CA ALA A 153 1.62 -14.63 6.98
C ALA A 153 1.10 -13.88 8.22
N ARG A 154 0.13 -12.97 8.05
CA ARG A 154 -0.48 -12.24 9.18
C ARG A 154 -1.38 -13.12 10.04
N ALA A 155 -2.05 -14.12 9.46
CA ALA A 155 -2.83 -15.08 10.24
C ALA A 155 -1.92 -15.89 11.16
N GLU A 156 -0.78 -16.37 10.65
CA GLU A 156 0.22 -17.12 11.42
C GLU A 156 0.80 -16.30 12.59
N GLU A 157 1.11 -15.01 12.36
CA GLU A 157 1.56 -14.08 13.41
C GLU A 157 0.54 -13.93 14.55
N THR A 158 -0.75 -14.05 14.25
CA THR A 158 -1.83 -13.93 15.24
C THR A 158 -2.01 -15.24 16.03
N CYS A 159 -1.83 -16.38 15.36
CA CYS A 159 -1.96 -17.72 15.97
C CYS A 159 -0.80 -18.09 16.92
N HIS A 160 0.39 -17.49 16.76
CA HIS A 160 1.51 -17.71 17.67
C HIS A 160 1.49 -16.81 18.92
N GLY A 161 0.48 -15.93 19.05
CA GLY A 161 0.26 -15.03 20.19
C GLY A 161 -0.94 -15.37 21.08
N GLY A 162 -1.76 -16.38 20.74
CA GLY A 162 -2.94 -16.76 21.51
C GLY A 162 -3.42 -18.16 21.15
N GLY A 163 -3.66 -19.00 22.16
CA GLY A 163 -3.95 -20.42 22.02
C GLY A 163 -5.13 -20.76 21.11
N SER A 164 -4.93 -21.84 20.34
CA SER A 164 -5.92 -22.78 19.78
C SER A 164 -7.23 -22.21 19.23
N GLY A 165 -7.32 -22.10 17.89
CA GLY A 165 -8.56 -22.02 17.12
C GLY A 165 -8.28 -22.20 15.63
N ASP A 166 -8.92 -23.17 15.00
CA ASP A 166 -8.68 -23.67 13.63
C ASP A 166 -8.54 -22.59 12.52
N PRO A 167 -7.68 -22.79 11.51
CA PRO A 167 -7.66 -21.95 10.33
C PRO A 167 -8.71 -22.43 9.32
N ALA A 168 -9.84 -21.72 9.22
CA ALA A 168 -10.72 -21.83 8.06
C ALA A 168 -10.03 -21.15 6.86
N ALA A 169 -9.40 -21.94 5.99
CA ALA A 169 -8.93 -21.49 4.69
C ALA A 169 -10.15 -21.14 3.82
N MET A 170 -10.41 -19.85 3.63
CA MET A 170 -11.46 -19.35 2.76
C MET A 170 -10.82 -18.90 1.45
N GLU A 171 -10.97 -19.69 0.39
CA GLU A 171 -10.63 -19.30 -0.98
C GLU A 171 -11.62 -18.23 -1.45
N TYR A 172 -11.11 -17.10 -1.95
CA TYR A 172 -11.93 -16.05 -2.54
C TYR A 172 -11.84 -16.12 -4.05
N GLU A 173 -12.97 -16.41 -4.69
CA GLU A 173 -13.17 -16.29 -6.13
C GLU A 173 -13.40 -14.81 -6.47
N VAL A 174 -12.45 -14.19 -7.17
CA VAL A 174 -12.58 -12.82 -7.67
C VAL A 174 -13.25 -12.89 -9.04
N ILE A 175 -14.50 -12.45 -9.13
CA ILE A 175 -15.23 -12.33 -10.40
C ILE A 175 -14.60 -11.17 -11.18
N ILE A 176 -13.98 -11.48 -12.33
CA ILE A 176 -13.44 -10.50 -13.27
C ILE A 176 -14.51 -10.27 -14.35
N GLU A 177 -15.17 -9.11 -14.34
CA GLU A 177 -15.94 -8.66 -15.50
C GLU A 177 -14.94 -8.13 -16.55
N CYS A 178 -14.57 -8.98 -17.50
CA CYS A 178 -13.90 -8.55 -18.72
C CYS A 178 -14.94 -7.88 -19.63
N SER A 179 -14.91 -6.56 -19.76
CA SER A 179 -15.59 -5.87 -20.86
C SER A 179 -14.78 -6.07 -22.14
N ASP A 180 -15.17 -7.05 -22.94
CA ASP A 180 -14.66 -7.22 -24.30
C ASP A 180 -15.14 -6.05 -25.17
N ASN A 181 -14.22 -5.18 -25.58
CA ASN A 181 -14.47 -4.27 -26.69
C ASN A 181 -13.21 -4.14 -27.55
N PHE A 182 -12.88 -5.21 -28.27
CA PHE A 182 -11.97 -5.18 -29.42
C PHE A 182 -12.80 -5.22 -30.71
N GLY A 183 -13.27 -4.05 -31.14
CA GLY A 183 -13.72 -3.83 -32.52
C GLY A 183 -12.59 -3.22 -33.33
N GLY A 184 -11.68 -4.06 -33.82
CA GLY A 184 -10.69 -3.69 -34.85
C GLY A 184 -11.24 -3.93 -36.25
N PRO A 185 -10.80 -3.16 -37.27
CA PRO A 185 -11.44 -3.11 -38.58
C PRO A 185 -10.97 -4.26 -39.49
N GLY A 186 -11.89 -4.89 -40.21
CA GLY A 186 -11.57 -5.90 -41.22
C GLY A 186 -12.62 -5.85 -42.32
N GLY A 187 -12.17 -5.57 -43.54
CA GLY A 187 -13.03 -5.51 -44.72
C GLY A 187 -12.28 -5.01 -45.94
N ASP A 188 -11.33 -5.82 -46.42
CA ASP A 188 -10.82 -5.74 -47.80
C ASP A 188 -11.96 -6.13 -48.75
N ALA A 189 -12.28 -5.26 -49.71
CA ALA A 189 -13.05 -5.61 -50.90
C ALA A 189 -12.76 -4.59 -52.00
N ASP A 190 -11.82 -4.94 -52.89
CA ASP A 190 -11.82 -4.50 -54.29
C ASP A 190 -12.35 -5.66 -55.13
N PRO A 191 -13.28 -5.37 -56.06
CA PRO A 191 -13.17 -5.99 -57.37
C PRO A 191 -13.34 -4.93 -58.49
N ASP A 192 -12.31 -4.80 -59.32
CA ASP A 192 -12.46 -4.27 -60.69
C ASP A 192 -13.18 -5.31 -61.55
N GLU A 193 -14.22 -4.89 -62.29
CA GLU A 193 -14.51 -5.34 -63.67
C GLU A 193 -15.62 -4.44 -64.26
N ASP A 194 -15.21 -3.54 -65.17
CA ASP A 194 -16.01 -2.98 -66.27
C ASP A 194 -15.75 -3.80 -67.54
#